data_AF-A0A939BWX2-F1
#
_entry.id   AF-A0A939BWX2-F1
#
_cell.length_a   1.000
_cell.length_b   1.000
_cell.length_c   1.000
_cell.angle_alpha   90.00
_cell.angle_beta   90.00
_cell.angle_gamma   90.00
#
_symmetry.space_group_name_H-M   'P 1'
#
loop_
_entity.id
_entity.type
_entity.pdbx_description
1 polymer ?
#
loop_
_entity_poly.entity_id
_entity_poly.type
_entity_poly.pdbx_seq_one_letter_code
_entity_poly.pdbx_strand_id
1 'polypeptide(L)'
;MDGTVETAGETPVRRRVAYVLPVYNEQDNIAVFHEALVGATSARADLDFEFVYVDDGSRDASLERLVELRERDPRVTIVQFSRNYGHQVAVTAGLDLVAGTGAADAVVVMDTDLQDPPRVSLEMIERWEAGAEVVYAQRRTRKDTAFKRATAWGFYWVLDRLASIEIPRNVGDFRLMDARVVAEVARYREHDRFLRGIVAHVGFRQEALLFDRDERYAGESGYPLRKMIGFAASGILGFSTAPLKMISRLGFAISAFSLLLACYVLGVRLFMPEETVPGWAFLGVGMFMLSGIQLVMMGVIGSYLGRVYVEAQDRPLYTLAMVARDPASGRGVPAGEAPQASRGAGAVS
;
A
#
# COMPACT_ATOMS: atom_id res chain seq x y z
N MET A 1 -26.62 -58.32 -21.12
CA MET A 1 -26.02 -57.71 -19.93
C MET A 1 -24.69 -57.13 -20.36
N ASP A 2 -24.71 -55.92 -20.90
CA ASP A 2 -23.49 -55.12 -21.09
C ASP A 2 -23.65 -53.90 -20.19
N GLY A 3 -22.96 -53.94 -19.06
CA GLY A 3 -22.94 -52.87 -18.09
C GLY A 3 -22.06 -51.75 -18.59
N THR A 4 -22.67 -50.69 -19.11
CA THR A 4 -22.04 -49.38 -19.24
C THR A 4 -21.68 -48.88 -17.84
N VAL A 5 -20.39 -48.86 -17.54
CA VAL A 5 -19.84 -48.16 -16.38
C VAL A 5 -19.98 -46.67 -16.68
N GLU A 6 -20.98 -46.04 -16.06
CA GLU A 6 -21.07 -44.58 -15.94
C GLU A 6 -19.88 -44.10 -15.11
N THR A 7 -18.86 -43.59 -15.79
CA THR A 7 -17.81 -42.80 -15.13
C THR A 7 -18.47 -41.50 -14.66
N ALA A 8 -18.71 -41.39 -13.35
CA ALA A 8 -19.09 -40.14 -12.70
C ALA A 8 -18.10 -39.05 -13.14
N GLY A 9 -18.59 -38.05 -13.87
CA GLY A 9 -17.78 -36.93 -14.30
C GLY A 9 -17.25 -36.18 -13.07
N GLU A 10 -15.92 -36.12 -12.91
CA GLU A 10 -15.30 -35.15 -12.03
C GLU A 10 -15.74 -33.76 -12.48
N THR A 11 -16.56 -33.08 -11.67
CA THR A 11 -16.89 -31.68 -11.89
C THR A 11 -15.57 -30.91 -11.91
N PRO A 12 -15.21 -30.21 -13.00
CA PRO A 12 -13.94 -29.51 -13.07
C PRO A 12 -13.85 -28.51 -11.92
N VAL A 13 -12.72 -28.56 -11.19
CA VAL A 13 -12.46 -27.66 -10.08
C VAL A 13 -12.42 -26.24 -10.62
N ARG A 14 -13.49 -25.47 -10.37
CA ARG A 14 -13.59 -24.07 -10.79
C ARG A 14 -12.55 -23.25 -10.05
N ARG A 15 -11.85 -22.38 -10.79
CA ARG A 15 -10.94 -21.40 -10.18
C ARG A 15 -11.76 -20.40 -9.38
N ARG A 16 -11.22 -19.95 -8.27
CA ARG A 16 -11.88 -19.01 -7.36
C ARG A 16 -11.16 -17.67 -7.34
N VAL A 17 -11.93 -16.60 -7.49
CA VAL A 17 -11.44 -15.22 -7.39
C VAL A 17 -12.11 -14.54 -6.19
N ALA A 18 -11.31 -14.06 -5.23
CA ALA A 18 -11.79 -13.30 -4.10
C ALA A 18 -11.69 -11.80 -4.38
N TYR A 19 -12.71 -11.03 -4.01
CA TYR A 19 -12.69 -9.57 -4.03
C TYR A 19 -12.45 -9.06 -2.61
N VAL A 20 -11.43 -8.24 -2.40
CA VAL A 20 -11.18 -7.53 -1.15
C VAL A 20 -11.65 -6.09 -1.30
N LEU A 21 -12.65 -5.73 -0.49
CA LEU A 21 -13.48 -4.54 -0.64
C LEU A 21 -13.44 -3.74 0.67
N PRO A 22 -12.52 -2.78 0.84
CA PRO A 22 -12.44 -1.95 2.03
C PRO A 22 -13.62 -0.96 2.07
N VAL A 23 -14.24 -0.83 3.25
CA VAL A 23 -15.43 0.00 3.49
C VAL A 23 -15.17 0.92 4.68
N TYR A 24 -15.47 2.21 4.52
CA TYR A 24 -15.51 3.15 5.64
C TYR A 24 -16.57 4.24 5.40
N ASN A 25 -17.68 4.16 6.13
CA ASN A 25 -18.83 5.05 5.99
C ASN A 25 -19.39 5.14 4.55
N GLU A 26 -19.77 3.99 4.00
CA GLU A 26 -20.23 3.83 2.61
C GLU A 26 -21.66 3.25 2.55
N GLN A 27 -22.50 3.53 3.56
CA GLN A 27 -23.84 2.93 3.71
C GLN A 27 -24.74 3.06 2.47
N ASP A 28 -24.58 4.14 1.70
CA ASP A 28 -25.40 4.44 0.52
C ASP A 28 -24.88 3.73 -0.74
N ASN A 29 -23.62 3.30 -0.74
CA ASN A 29 -22.95 2.71 -1.90
C ASN A 29 -22.95 1.17 -1.86
N ILE A 30 -22.97 0.54 -0.68
CA ILE A 30 -22.79 -0.92 -0.51
C ILE A 30 -23.74 -1.75 -1.38
N ALA A 31 -25.05 -1.46 -1.34
CA ALA A 31 -26.05 -2.25 -2.06
C ALA A 31 -25.89 -2.10 -3.59
N VAL A 32 -25.80 -0.87 -4.08
CA VAL A 32 -25.67 -0.56 -5.51
C VAL A 32 -24.36 -1.12 -6.07
N PHE A 33 -23.26 -0.99 -5.32
CA PHE A 33 -21.97 -1.55 -5.68
C PHE A 33 -22.01 -3.07 -5.76
N HIS A 34 -22.60 -3.74 -4.77
CA HIS A 34 -22.69 -5.19 -4.77
C HIS A 34 -23.54 -5.72 -5.93
N GLU A 35 -24.68 -5.08 -6.21
CA GLU A 35 -25.52 -5.44 -7.37
C GLU A 35 -24.76 -5.31 -8.69
N ALA A 36 -24.02 -4.21 -8.88
CA ALA A 36 -23.20 -3.99 -10.07
C ALA A 36 -22.07 -5.03 -10.18
N LEU A 37 -21.42 -5.37 -9.07
CA LEU A 37 -20.34 -6.37 -9.02
C LEU A 37 -20.86 -7.78 -9.30
N VAL A 38 -21.98 -8.18 -8.69
CA VAL A 38 -22.62 -9.47 -8.96
C VAL A 38 -23.12 -9.55 -10.39
N GLY A 39 -23.72 -8.47 -10.91
CA GLY A 39 -24.13 -8.38 -12.31
C GLY A 39 -22.96 -8.60 -13.27
N ALA A 40 -21.81 -7.96 -13.03
CA ALA A 40 -20.62 -8.16 -13.84
C ALA A 40 -20.06 -9.59 -13.72
N THR A 41 -19.84 -10.07 -12.50
CA THR A 41 -19.26 -11.41 -12.25
C THR A 41 -20.14 -12.56 -12.74
N SER A 42 -21.46 -12.35 -12.87
CA SER A 42 -22.37 -13.35 -13.46
C SER A 42 -22.02 -13.73 -14.91
N ALA A 43 -21.29 -12.86 -15.63
CA ALA A 43 -20.80 -13.15 -16.98
C ALA A 43 -19.71 -14.23 -17.02
N ARG A 44 -19.11 -14.58 -15.87
CA ARG A 44 -18.03 -15.57 -15.73
C ARG A 44 -18.50 -16.77 -14.89
N ALA A 45 -19.51 -17.48 -15.38
CA ALA A 45 -20.09 -18.65 -14.69
C ALA A 45 -19.13 -19.86 -14.56
N ASP A 46 -17.97 -19.80 -15.22
CA ASP A 46 -16.87 -20.74 -15.14
C ASP A 46 -16.00 -20.56 -13.88
N LEU A 47 -16.13 -19.42 -13.18
CA LEU A 47 -15.39 -19.08 -11.97
C LEU A 47 -16.30 -19.08 -10.73
N ASP A 48 -15.69 -19.34 -9.58
CA ASP A 48 -16.30 -19.10 -8.29
C ASP A 48 -15.84 -17.74 -7.72
N PHE A 49 -16.74 -17.02 -7.07
CA PHE A 49 -16.44 -15.71 -6.51
C PHE A 49 -16.70 -15.66 -5.00
N GLU A 50 -15.81 -14.98 -4.28
CA GLU A 50 -15.97 -14.61 -2.86
C GLU A 50 -15.85 -13.09 -2.73
N PHE A 51 -16.71 -12.46 -1.93
CA PHE A 51 -16.71 -11.01 -1.72
C PHE A 51 -16.37 -10.70 -0.26
N VAL A 52 -15.12 -10.34 0.01
CA VAL A 52 -14.59 -10.01 1.33
C VAL A 52 -14.69 -8.51 1.57
N TYR A 53 -15.72 -8.09 2.29
CA TYR A 53 -15.88 -6.72 2.75
C TYR A 53 -15.13 -6.50 4.06
N VAL A 54 -14.25 -5.50 4.08
CA VAL A 54 -13.48 -5.12 5.28
C VAL A 54 -13.96 -3.78 5.79
N ASP A 55 -14.78 -3.81 6.84
CA ASP A 55 -15.26 -2.61 7.54
C ASP A 55 -14.15 -2.03 8.42
N ASP A 56 -13.62 -0.87 8.02
CA ASP A 56 -12.56 -0.11 8.71
C ASP A 56 -13.11 0.71 9.89
N GLY A 57 -13.96 0.07 10.70
CA GLY A 57 -14.61 0.67 11.87
C GLY A 57 -15.54 1.83 11.52
N SER A 58 -16.48 1.60 10.59
CA SER A 58 -17.49 2.59 10.21
C SER A 58 -18.31 3.07 11.40
N ARG A 59 -18.83 4.30 11.29
CA ARG A 59 -19.65 4.98 12.31
C ARG A 59 -21.09 5.22 11.86
N ASP A 60 -21.40 4.86 10.62
CA ASP A 60 -22.72 4.93 10.01
C ASP A 60 -23.35 3.52 9.93
N ALA A 61 -24.41 3.36 9.14
CA ALA A 61 -25.10 2.09 8.98
C ALA A 61 -24.37 1.08 8.07
N SER A 62 -23.11 1.31 7.67
CA SER A 62 -22.39 0.44 6.72
C SER A 62 -22.34 -1.01 7.17
N LEU A 63 -22.03 -1.27 8.45
CA LEU A 63 -21.96 -2.63 8.98
C LEU A 63 -23.32 -3.33 8.93
N GLU A 64 -24.40 -2.63 9.28
CA GLU A 64 -25.77 -3.15 9.23
C GLU A 64 -26.12 -3.56 7.79
N ARG A 65 -25.79 -2.72 6.81
CA ARG A 65 -25.98 -3.03 5.39
C ARG A 65 -25.15 -4.23 4.92
N LEU A 66 -23.93 -4.39 5.42
CA LEU A 66 -23.10 -5.57 5.11
C LEU A 66 -23.70 -6.86 5.68
N VAL A 67 -24.26 -6.81 6.90
CA VAL A 67 -24.94 -7.96 7.51
C VAL A 67 -26.17 -8.35 6.70
N GLU A 68 -27.03 -7.39 6.34
CA GLU A 68 -28.18 -7.63 5.46
C GLU A 68 -27.77 -8.20 4.10
N LEU A 69 -26.65 -7.73 3.55
CA LEU A 69 -26.12 -8.20 2.28
C LEU A 69 -25.70 -9.68 2.37
N ARG A 70 -25.01 -10.04 3.45
CA ARG A 70 -24.57 -11.43 3.69
C ARG A 70 -25.74 -12.40 3.87
N GLU A 71 -26.85 -11.95 4.45
CA GLU A 71 -28.07 -12.78 4.54
C GLU A 71 -28.65 -13.12 3.16
N ARG A 72 -28.42 -12.25 2.16
CA ARG A 72 -28.92 -12.42 0.78
C ARG A 72 -27.91 -13.13 -0.13
N ASP A 73 -26.62 -12.96 0.12
CA ASP A 73 -25.54 -13.58 -0.67
C ASP A 73 -24.53 -14.31 0.24
N PRO A 74 -24.53 -15.65 0.28
CA PRO A 74 -23.62 -16.43 1.12
C PRO A 74 -22.14 -16.34 0.69
N ARG A 75 -21.86 -15.77 -0.49
CA ARG A 75 -20.49 -15.50 -0.96
C ARG A 75 -19.85 -14.30 -0.24
N VAL A 76 -20.62 -13.55 0.53
CA VAL A 76 -20.17 -12.36 1.26
C VAL A 76 -19.52 -12.75 2.59
N THR A 77 -18.26 -12.36 2.74
CA THR A 77 -17.48 -12.43 3.97
C THR A 77 -17.32 -11.03 4.54
N ILE A 78 -17.58 -10.86 5.84
CA ILE A 78 -17.42 -9.58 6.53
C ILE A 78 -16.24 -9.67 7.50
N VAL A 79 -15.34 -8.71 7.44
CA VAL A 79 -14.26 -8.49 8.40
C VAL A 79 -14.47 -7.12 9.03
N GLN A 80 -14.69 -7.07 10.34
CA GLN A 80 -14.91 -5.82 11.04
C GLN A 80 -13.71 -5.50 11.94
N PHE A 81 -13.17 -4.30 11.82
CA PHE A 81 -12.16 -3.80 12.75
C PHE A 81 -12.78 -3.27 14.06
N SER A 82 -12.00 -3.35 15.14
CA SER A 82 -12.40 -2.79 16.44
C SER A 82 -12.44 -1.26 16.48
N ARG A 83 -11.78 -0.61 15.52
CA ARG A 83 -11.75 0.84 15.29
C ARG A 83 -11.25 1.11 13.88
N ASN A 84 -11.23 2.38 13.47
CA ASN A 84 -10.58 2.78 12.23
C ASN A 84 -9.05 2.63 12.31
N TYR A 85 -8.46 1.94 11.33
CA TYR A 85 -7.02 1.75 11.11
C TYR A 85 -6.54 2.34 9.77
N GLY A 86 -7.45 2.54 8.82
CA GLY A 86 -7.18 3.15 7.53
C GLY A 86 -7.22 2.15 6.37
N HIS A 87 -7.49 2.69 5.19
CA HIS A 87 -7.72 1.94 3.96
C HIS A 87 -6.65 0.87 3.63
N GLN A 88 -5.36 1.19 3.69
CA GLN A 88 -4.28 0.25 3.35
C GLN A 88 -4.21 -0.94 4.32
N VAL A 89 -4.58 -0.71 5.60
CA VAL A 89 -4.66 -1.77 6.61
C VAL A 89 -5.90 -2.63 6.38
N ALA A 90 -7.03 -2.03 6.00
CA ALA A 90 -8.25 -2.77 5.62
C ALA A 90 -7.99 -3.71 4.43
N VAL A 91 -7.34 -3.22 3.37
CA VAL A 91 -6.92 -4.08 2.24
C VAL A 91 -6.03 -5.22 2.74
N THR A 92 -5.05 -4.92 3.60
CA THR A 92 -4.12 -5.93 4.12
C THR A 92 -4.83 -7.02 4.91
N ALA A 93 -5.78 -6.68 5.79
CA ALA A 93 -6.55 -7.67 6.54
C ALA A 93 -7.39 -8.58 5.62
N GLY A 94 -7.94 -8.02 4.53
CA GLY A 94 -8.62 -8.81 3.52
C GLY A 94 -7.68 -9.77 2.79
N LEU A 95 -6.49 -9.30 2.39
CA LEU A 95 -5.45 -10.15 1.78
C LEU A 95 -4.98 -11.26 2.73
N ASP A 96 -4.79 -10.93 4.02
CA ASP A 96 -4.39 -11.88 5.06
C ASP A 96 -5.44 -12.99 5.25
N LEU A 97 -6.72 -12.62 5.30
CA LEU A 97 -7.81 -13.58 5.43
C LEU A 97 -7.85 -14.52 4.22
N VAL A 98 -7.75 -13.98 3.01
CA VAL A 98 -7.79 -14.78 1.78
C VAL A 98 -6.58 -15.70 1.71
N ALA A 99 -5.37 -15.18 1.93
CA ALA A 99 -4.13 -15.94 1.95
C ALA A 99 -4.15 -17.06 2.99
N GLY A 100 -4.61 -16.77 4.21
CA GLY A 100 -4.67 -17.72 5.31
C GLY A 100 -5.61 -18.91 5.04
N THR A 101 -6.60 -18.73 4.17
CA THR A 101 -7.50 -19.84 3.80
C THR A 101 -7.07 -20.64 2.59
N GLY A 102 -6.18 -20.11 1.75
CA GLY A 102 -5.66 -20.80 0.58
C GLY A 102 -6.72 -21.25 -0.43
N ALA A 103 -7.94 -20.68 -0.34
CA ALA A 103 -9.09 -21.14 -1.12
C ALA A 103 -9.27 -20.38 -2.45
N ALA A 104 -8.68 -19.18 -2.57
CA ALA A 104 -8.73 -18.36 -3.78
C ALA A 104 -7.45 -18.51 -4.60
N ASP A 105 -7.61 -18.56 -5.93
CA ASP A 105 -6.51 -18.64 -6.90
C ASP A 105 -6.03 -17.23 -7.32
N ALA A 106 -6.89 -16.22 -7.20
CA ALA A 106 -6.56 -14.81 -7.39
C ALA A 106 -7.38 -13.89 -6.49
N VAL A 107 -6.87 -12.68 -6.26
CA VAL A 107 -7.53 -11.65 -5.45
C VAL A 107 -7.60 -10.34 -6.20
N VAL A 108 -8.81 -9.77 -6.29
CA VAL A 108 -9.05 -8.43 -6.79
C VAL A 108 -9.24 -7.48 -5.61
N VAL A 109 -8.44 -6.43 -5.52
CA VAL A 109 -8.67 -5.32 -4.58
C VAL A 109 -9.44 -4.23 -5.32
N MET A 110 -10.55 -3.74 -4.76
CA MET A 110 -11.38 -2.72 -5.41
C MET A 110 -12.09 -1.84 -4.36
N ASP A 111 -12.17 -0.53 -4.60
CA ASP A 111 -12.91 0.41 -3.76
C ASP A 111 -14.43 0.28 -3.99
N THR A 112 -15.24 0.50 -2.95
CA THR A 112 -16.71 0.38 -3.02
C THR A 112 -17.42 1.66 -3.46
N ASP A 113 -16.69 2.69 -3.91
CA ASP A 113 -17.23 4.03 -4.21
C ASP A 113 -17.78 4.19 -5.64
N LEU A 114 -17.92 3.07 -6.37
CA LEU A 114 -18.39 2.97 -7.76
C LEU A 114 -17.56 3.73 -8.81
N GLN A 115 -16.42 4.34 -8.44
CA GLN A 115 -15.57 5.02 -9.41
C GLN A 115 -14.82 4.03 -10.32
N ASP A 116 -14.52 2.85 -9.79
CA ASP A 116 -13.79 1.80 -10.48
C ASP A 116 -14.79 0.75 -11.01
N PRO A 117 -14.98 0.63 -12.33
CA PRO A 117 -16.09 -0.18 -12.85
C PRO A 117 -15.84 -1.68 -12.71
N PRO A 118 -16.81 -2.48 -12.22
CA PRO A 118 -16.66 -3.93 -12.07
C PRO A 118 -16.31 -4.67 -13.37
N ARG A 119 -16.69 -4.16 -14.55
CA ARG A 119 -16.28 -4.76 -15.84
C ARG A 119 -14.76 -4.83 -16.01
N VAL A 120 -14.03 -3.86 -15.46
CA VAL A 120 -12.57 -3.78 -15.58
C VAL A 120 -11.90 -4.92 -14.80
N SER A 121 -12.50 -5.41 -13.70
CA SER A 121 -11.93 -6.56 -12.99
C SER A 121 -12.06 -7.86 -13.78
N LEU A 122 -13.06 -7.98 -14.66
CA LEU A 122 -13.17 -9.14 -15.57
C LEU A 122 -12.05 -9.14 -16.60
N GLU A 123 -11.74 -7.97 -17.18
CA GLU A 123 -10.59 -7.82 -18.08
C GLU A 123 -9.26 -8.13 -17.36
N MET A 124 -9.13 -7.79 -16.08
CA MET A 124 -7.96 -8.19 -15.28
C MET A 124 -7.86 -9.71 -15.12
N ILE A 125 -8.99 -10.38 -14.88
CA ILE A 125 -9.04 -11.84 -14.75
C ILE A 125 -8.59 -12.50 -16.06
N GLU A 126 -9.02 -12.00 -17.22
CA GLU A 126 -8.57 -12.52 -18.52
C GLU A 126 -7.05 -12.41 -18.71
N ARG A 127 -6.44 -11.28 -18.31
CA ARG A 127 -4.98 -11.09 -18.37
C ARG A 127 -4.24 -12.01 -17.39
N TRP A 128 -4.81 -12.25 -16.22
CA TRP A 128 -4.29 -13.23 -15.27
C TRP A 128 -4.35 -14.65 -15.83
N GLU A 129 -5.46 -15.04 -16.45
CA GLU A 129 -5.59 -16.33 -17.13
C GLU A 129 -4.61 -16.48 -18.30
N ALA A 130 -4.25 -15.37 -18.95
CA ALA A 130 -3.19 -15.30 -19.96
C ALA A 130 -1.75 -15.33 -19.38
N GLY A 131 -1.61 -15.38 -18.05
CA GLY A 131 -0.33 -15.58 -17.35
C GLY A 131 0.32 -14.32 -16.76
N ALA A 132 -0.42 -13.20 -16.64
CA ALA A 132 0.01 -12.09 -15.79
C ALA A 132 -0.19 -12.45 -14.31
N GLU A 133 0.74 -12.05 -13.43
CA GLU A 133 0.66 -12.38 -12.00
C GLU A 133 0.07 -11.23 -11.18
N VAL A 134 0.27 -10.01 -11.68
CA VAL A 134 -0.33 -8.78 -11.17
C VAL A 134 -0.91 -8.02 -12.35
N VAL A 135 -2.15 -7.58 -12.25
CA VAL A 135 -2.77 -6.70 -13.22
C VAL A 135 -3.29 -5.48 -12.49
N TYR A 136 -2.77 -4.30 -12.79
CA TYR A 136 -3.18 -3.07 -12.10
C TYR A 136 -3.94 -2.13 -13.03
N ALA A 137 -4.96 -1.47 -12.47
CA ALA A 137 -5.74 -0.49 -13.22
C ALA A 137 -4.94 0.81 -13.34
N GLN A 138 -4.64 1.22 -14.56
CA GLN A 138 -3.98 2.49 -14.85
C GLN A 138 -4.97 3.43 -15.53
N ARG A 139 -5.14 4.62 -14.95
CA ARG A 139 -6.06 5.61 -15.52
C ARG A 139 -5.49 6.17 -16.82
N ARG A 140 -6.32 6.21 -17.86
CA ARG A 140 -6.02 7.03 -19.04
C ARG A 140 -5.97 8.49 -18.59
N THR A 141 -4.90 9.17 -18.92
CA THR A 141 -4.61 10.51 -18.39
C THR A 141 -5.69 11.50 -18.84
N ARG A 142 -6.35 12.19 -17.89
CA ARG A 142 -7.20 13.36 -18.19
C ARG A 142 -6.29 14.53 -18.58
N LYS A 143 -6.79 15.47 -19.39
CA LYS A 143 -6.09 16.69 -19.80
C LYS A 143 -5.73 17.56 -18.57
N ASP A 144 -4.57 17.34 -17.98
CA ASP A 144 -4.02 18.20 -16.94
C ASP A 144 -3.52 19.52 -17.54
N THR A 145 -3.75 20.63 -16.84
CA THR A 145 -3.17 21.93 -17.17
C THR A 145 -1.64 21.87 -17.13
N ALA A 146 -0.97 22.67 -17.97
CA ALA A 146 0.50 22.66 -18.10
C ALA A 146 1.23 22.82 -16.76
N PHE A 147 0.68 23.63 -15.84
CA PHE A 147 1.22 23.80 -14.49
C PHE A 147 1.16 22.51 -13.64
N LYS A 148 0.00 21.81 -13.65
CA LYS A 148 -0.15 20.53 -12.94
C LYS A 148 0.76 19.45 -13.53
N ARG A 149 0.94 19.44 -14.86
CA ARG A 149 1.90 18.55 -15.53
C ARG A 149 3.34 18.83 -15.10
N ALA A 150 3.74 20.10 -15.01
CA ALA A 150 5.10 20.47 -14.65
C ALA A 150 5.43 20.13 -13.19
N THR A 151 4.52 20.43 -12.26
CA THR A 151 4.70 20.10 -10.84
C THR A 151 4.66 18.59 -10.60
N ALA A 152 3.74 17.87 -11.26
CA ALA A 152 3.71 16.41 -11.22
C ALA A 152 4.98 15.81 -11.82
N TRP A 153 5.47 16.34 -12.96
CA TRP A 153 6.71 15.86 -13.57
C TRP A 153 7.92 16.05 -12.65
N GLY A 154 8.10 17.24 -12.06
CA GLY A 154 9.20 17.50 -11.14
C GLY A 154 9.13 16.63 -9.89
N PHE A 155 7.91 16.44 -9.37
CA PHE A 155 7.65 15.53 -8.26
C PHE A 155 8.04 14.08 -8.59
N TYR A 156 7.55 13.54 -9.71
CA TYR A 156 7.86 12.17 -10.11
C TYR A 156 9.33 12.01 -10.52
N TRP A 157 9.97 13.03 -11.07
CA TRP A 157 11.40 13.00 -11.38
C TRP A 157 12.25 12.86 -10.11
N VAL A 158 11.91 13.60 -9.05
CA VAL A 158 12.55 13.43 -7.73
C VAL A 158 12.25 12.05 -7.15
N LEU A 159 10.99 11.60 -7.25
CA LEU A 159 10.57 10.30 -6.76
C LEU A 159 11.34 9.17 -7.45
N ASP A 160 11.40 9.14 -8.78
CA ASP A 160 12.09 8.11 -9.57
C ASP A 160 13.60 8.10 -9.29
N ARG A 161 14.20 9.26 -8.94
CA ARG A 161 15.62 9.35 -8.60
C ARG A 161 15.93 8.86 -7.19
N LEU A 162 14.97 8.99 -6.27
CA LEU A 162 15.13 8.65 -4.86
C LEU A 162 14.56 7.26 -4.52
N ALA A 163 13.51 6.83 -5.20
CA ALA A 163 12.88 5.54 -5.02
C ALA A 163 13.79 4.42 -5.52
N SER A 164 13.84 3.33 -4.75
CA SER A 164 14.57 2.12 -5.11
C SER A 164 13.77 1.19 -6.03
N ILE A 165 12.48 1.50 -6.23
CA ILE A 165 11.50 0.70 -6.96
C ILE A 165 10.75 1.58 -7.96
N GLU A 166 10.46 1.03 -9.15
CA GLU A 166 9.68 1.72 -10.17
C GLU A 166 8.19 1.69 -9.77
N ILE A 167 7.62 2.85 -9.43
CA ILE A 167 6.22 2.97 -9.02
C ILE A 167 5.40 3.43 -10.24
N PRO A 168 4.47 2.61 -10.75
CA PRO A 168 3.64 2.99 -11.88
C PRO A 168 2.85 4.28 -11.59
N ARG A 169 2.80 5.20 -12.57
CA ARG A 169 2.08 6.48 -12.41
C ARG A 169 0.59 6.30 -12.71
N ASN A 170 -0.25 7.13 -12.08
CA ASN A 170 -1.71 7.14 -12.28
C ASN A 170 -2.42 5.82 -11.97
N VAL A 171 -1.84 5.03 -11.06
CA VAL A 171 -2.43 3.78 -10.59
C VAL A 171 -3.07 4.00 -9.22
N GLY A 172 -4.26 3.44 -9.04
CA GLY A 172 -4.93 3.33 -7.76
C GLY A 172 -4.52 2.05 -7.03
N ASP A 173 -5.32 1.67 -6.03
CA ASP A 173 -5.19 0.38 -5.36
C ASP A 173 -5.94 -0.74 -6.10
N PHE A 174 -6.83 -0.39 -7.05
CA PHE A 174 -7.54 -1.32 -7.93
C PHE A 174 -6.58 -2.21 -8.75
N ARG A 175 -6.54 -3.50 -8.42
CA ARG A 175 -5.65 -4.49 -9.02
C ARG A 175 -6.15 -5.91 -8.80
N LEU A 176 -5.67 -6.81 -9.64
CA LEU A 176 -5.71 -8.26 -9.44
C LEU A 176 -4.30 -8.76 -9.09
N MET A 177 -4.21 -9.69 -8.15
CA MET A 177 -2.99 -10.40 -7.77
C MET A 177 -3.24 -11.91 -7.72
N ASP A 178 -2.35 -12.70 -8.30
CA ASP A 178 -2.34 -14.15 -8.15
C ASP A 178 -2.14 -14.56 -6.68
N ALA A 179 -2.71 -15.70 -6.26
CA ALA A 179 -2.62 -16.19 -4.89
C ALA A 179 -1.17 -16.26 -4.36
N ARG A 180 -0.19 -16.59 -5.21
CA ARG A 180 1.23 -16.60 -4.80
C ARG A 180 1.77 -15.21 -4.49
N VAL A 181 1.33 -14.20 -5.25
CA VAL A 181 1.70 -12.80 -5.00
C VAL A 181 1.08 -12.34 -3.69
N VAL A 182 -0.20 -12.67 -3.46
CA VAL A 182 -0.92 -12.33 -2.24
C VAL A 182 -0.24 -12.96 -1.01
N ALA A 183 0.19 -14.22 -1.11
CA ALA A 183 0.91 -14.91 -0.03
C ALA A 183 2.23 -14.23 0.34
N GLU A 184 2.98 -13.70 -0.63
CA GLU A 184 4.20 -12.93 -0.35
C GLU A 184 3.90 -11.54 0.21
N VAL A 185 2.93 -10.83 -0.36
CA VAL A 185 2.50 -9.49 0.12
C VAL A 185 1.98 -9.56 1.56
N ALA A 186 1.28 -10.63 1.93
CA ALA A 186 0.78 -10.86 3.28
C ALA A 186 1.90 -11.02 4.33
N ARG A 187 3.15 -11.29 3.92
CA ARG A 187 4.29 -11.36 4.87
C ARG A 187 4.78 -10.00 5.33
N TYR A 188 4.53 -8.94 4.56
CA TYR A 188 4.97 -7.60 4.89
C TYR A 188 4.14 -7.07 6.05
N ARG A 189 4.79 -6.66 7.15
CA ARG A 189 4.15 -6.12 8.36
C ARG A 189 4.53 -4.69 8.71
N GLU A 190 5.15 -3.99 7.76
CA GLU A 190 5.48 -2.57 7.85
C GLU A 190 4.26 -1.74 8.25
N HIS A 191 4.41 -0.82 9.21
CA HIS A 191 3.29 0.00 9.71
C HIS A 191 2.92 1.15 8.77
N ASP A 192 3.90 1.80 8.13
CA ASP A 192 3.69 2.84 7.13
C ASP A 192 3.44 2.23 5.74
N ARG A 193 2.36 1.45 5.64
CA ARG A 193 2.08 0.63 4.46
C ARG A 193 1.88 1.46 3.20
N PHE A 194 2.55 1.01 2.15
CA PHE A 194 2.33 1.48 0.80
C PHE A 194 2.24 0.26 -0.11
N LEU A 195 1.04 -0.29 -0.26
CA LEU A 195 0.80 -1.54 -0.98
C LEU A 195 1.35 -1.51 -2.40
N ARG A 196 1.27 -0.35 -3.08
CA ARG A 196 1.84 -0.15 -4.42
C ARG A 196 3.34 -0.40 -4.45
N GLY A 197 4.06 0.08 -3.43
CA GLY A 197 5.49 -0.14 -3.29
C GLY A 197 5.81 -1.59 -2.96
N ILE A 198 5.06 -2.20 -2.03
CA ILE A 198 5.22 -3.61 -1.66
C ILE A 198 5.01 -4.53 -2.88
N VAL A 199 3.94 -4.32 -3.65
CA VAL A 199 3.64 -5.08 -4.87
C VAL A 199 4.68 -4.85 -5.97
N ALA A 200 5.23 -3.64 -6.10
CA ALA A 200 6.35 -3.40 -7.00
C ALA A 200 7.64 -4.12 -6.53
N HIS A 201 7.86 -4.20 -5.21
CA HIS A 201 9.05 -4.77 -4.62
C HIS A 201 9.12 -6.31 -4.72
N VAL A 202 7.98 -7.01 -4.62
CA VAL A 202 7.93 -8.49 -4.75
C VAL A 202 8.35 -9.01 -6.13
N GLY A 203 8.35 -8.16 -7.17
CA GLY A 203 9.05 -8.43 -8.44
C GLY A 203 8.38 -9.41 -9.41
N PHE A 204 7.13 -9.84 -9.16
CA PHE A 204 6.37 -10.71 -10.07
C PHE A 204 6.00 -10.00 -11.39
N ARG A 205 5.58 -10.76 -12.41
CA ARG A 205 5.17 -10.23 -13.72
C ARG A 205 3.91 -9.38 -13.60
N GLN A 206 4.05 -8.08 -13.87
CA GLN A 206 2.95 -7.10 -13.76
C GLN A 206 2.53 -6.57 -15.12
N GLU A 207 1.24 -6.33 -15.30
CA GLU A 207 0.66 -5.75 -16.51
C GLU A 207 -0.27 -4.57 -16.17
N ALA A 208 -0.19 -3.50 -16.96
CA ALA A 208 -1.08 -2.35 -16.84
C ALA A 208 -2.35 -2.56 -17.69
N LEU A 209 -3.52 -2.36 -17.08
CA LEU A 209 -4.79 -2.30 -17.78
C LEU A 209 -5.31 -0.86 -17.82
N LEU A 210 -5.37 -0.28 -19.02
CA LEU A 210 -5.78 1.12 -19.21
C LEU A 210 -7.30 1.27 -19.21
N PHE A 211 -7.84 2.03 -18.25
CA PHE A 211 -9.27 2.28 -18.12
C PHE A 211 -9.61 3.76 -17.88
N ASP A 212 -10.88 4.10 -18.13
CA ASP A 212 -11.48 5.40 -17.80
C ASP A 212 -12.32 5.26 -16.53
N ARG A 213 -12.13 6.18 -15.58
CA ARG A 213 -12.78 6.16 -14.26
C ARG A 213 -14.15 6.84 -14.35
N ASP A 214 -15.17 6.22 -13.78
CA ASP A 214 -16.52 6.79 -13.73
C ASP A 214 -16.58 7.89 -12.65
N GLU A 215 -17.57 8.80 -12.77
CA GLU A 215 -17.79 9.82 -11.75
C GLU A 215 -18.31 9.18 -10.46
N ARG A 216 -17.94 9.75 -9.30
CA ARG A 216 -18.35 9.17 -8.01
C ARG A 216 -19.86 9.28 -7.86
N TYR A 217 -20.50 8.20 -7.44
CA TYR A 217 -21.95 8.17 -7.23
C TYR A 217 -22.39 9.09 -6.07
N ALA A 218 -21.65 9.11 -4.95
CA ALA A 218 -21.91 9.98 -3.80
C ALA A 218 -20.61 10.39 -3.05
N GLY A 219 -20.60 11.60 -2.45
CA GLY A 219 -19.52 12.10 -1.57
C GLY A 219 -18.62 13.19 -2.18
N GLU A 220 -18.03 14.04 -1.34
CA GLU A 220 -17.08 15.09 -1.76
C GLU A 220 -15.66 14.53 -1.95
N SER A 221 -14.96 14.92 -3.03
CA SER A 221 -13.57 14.49 -3.27
C SER A 221 -12.62 15.67 -3.45
N GLY A 222 -11.54 15.62 -2.68
CA GLY A 222 -10.33 16.40 -2.92
C GLY A 222 -9.28 15.95 -1.91
N TYR A 223 -8.24 15.25 -2.35
CA TYR A 223 -7.07 15.05 -1.49
C TYR A 223 -6.41 16.42 -1.29
N PRO A 224 -6.38 16.98 -0.07
CA PRO A 224 -5.69 18.24 0.16
C PRO A 224 -4.21 18.07 -0.18
N LEU A 225 -3.58 19.11 -0.74
CA LEU A 225 -2.17 19.12 -1.11
C LEU A 225 -1.24 18.60 0.01
N ARG A 226 -1.60 18.88 1.28
CA ARG A 226 -0.90 18.36 2.47
C ARG A 226 -0.87 16.83 2.54
N LYS A 227 -1.99 16.15 2.26
CA LYS A 227 -2.04 14.68 2.26
C LYS A 227 -1.19 14.10 1.13
N MET A 228 -1.17 14.73 -0.06
CA MET A 228 -0.32 14.30 -1.16
C MET A 228 1.18 14.39 -0.83
N ILE A 229 1.60 15.48 -0.19
CA ILE A 229 2.99 15.65 0.28
C ILE A 229 3.31 14.61 1.36
N GLY A 230 2.37 14.32 2.27
CA GLY A 230 2.52 13.27 3.28
C GLY A 230 2.75 11.89 2.66
N PHE A 231 1.93 11.50 1.68
CA PHE A 231 2.11 10.22 0.96
C PHE A 231 3.48 10.11 0.28
N ALA A 232 3.92 11.19 -0.36
CA ALA A 232 5.23 11.24 -1.00
C ALA A 232 6.38 11.09 -0.01
N ALA A 233 6.31 11.81 1.11
CA ALA A 233 7.30 11.72 2.17
C ALA A 233 7.36 10.30 2.75
N SER A 234 6.20 9.67 2.98
CA SER A 234 6.15 8.27 3.42
C SER A 234 6.72 7.31 2.39
N GLY A 235 6.46 7.49 1.09
CA GLY A 235 7.05 6.67 0.03
C GLY A 235 8.57 6.81 -0.05
N ILE A 236 9.10 8.05 -0.02
CA ILE A 236 10.55 8.28 -0.08
C ILE A 236 11.25 7.77 1.19
N LEU A 237 10.72 8.08 2.37
CA LEU A 237 11.34 7.70 3.64
C LEU A 237 11.19 6.21 3.96
N GLY A 238 10.08 5.59 3.54
CA GLY A 238 9.82 4.17 3.75
C GLY A 238 10.65 3.27 2.84
N PHE A 239 10.79 3.63 1.56
CA PHE A 239 11.45 2.76 0.55
C PHE A 239 12.84 3.25 0.12
N SER A 240 13.37 4.31 0.73
CA SER A 240 14.70 4.84 0.39
C SER A 240 15.49 5.35 1.58
N THR A 241 16.78 5.04 1.57
CA THR A 241 17.79 5.64 2.46
C THR A 241 18.51 6.82 1.80
N ALA A 242 18.10 7.24 0.60
CA ALA A 242 18.73 8.33 -0.13
C ALA A 242 18.77 9.67 0.64
N PRO A 243 17.69 10.11 1.34
CA PRO A 243 17.74 11.32 2.17
C PRO A 243 18.83 11.25 3.25
N LEU A 244 18.95 10.11 3.93
CA LEU A 244 19.97 9.89 4.96
C LEU A 244 21.39 9.95 4.37
N LYS A 245 21.61 9.28 3.23
CA LYS A 245 22.91 9.30 2.52
C LYS A 245 23.28 10.70 2.03
N MET A 246 22.31 11.49 1.58
CA MET A 246 22.53 12.87 1.14
C MET A 246 23.01 13.75 2.29
N ILE A 247 22.39 13.61 3.46
CA ILE A 247 22.80 14.32 4.69
C ILE A 247 24.22 13.94 5.10
N SER A 248 24.57 12.66 5.10
CA SER A 248 25.93 12.22 5.43
C SER A 248 26.97 12.80 4.46
N ARG A 249 26.67 12.84 3.16
CA ARG A 249 27.56 13.44 2.14
C ARG A 249 27.72 14.95 2.34
N LEU A 250 26.62 15.65 2.60
CA LEU A 250 26.65 17.08 2.88
C LEU A 250 27.45 17.40 4.15
N GLY A 251 27.26 16.61 5.21
CA GLY A 251 28.03 16.71 6.44
C GLY A 251 29.53 16.55 6.18
N PHE A 252 29.93 15.54 5.41
CA PHE A 252 31.33 15.33 5.02
C PHE A 252 31.90 16.51 4.22
N ALA A 253 31.14 17.06 3.27
CA ALA A 253 31.56 18.21 2.49
C ALA A 253 31.76 19.47 3.35
N ILE A 254 30.82 19.75 4.28
CA ILE A 254 30.92 20.87 5.22
C ILE A 254 32.12 20.69 6.16
N SER A 255 32.35 19.48 6.67
CA SER A 255 33.52 19.17 7.52
C SER A 255 34.84 19.35 6.77
N ALA A 256 34.93 18.91 5.52
CA ALA A 256 36.11 19.09 4.68
C ALA A 256 36.38 20.58 4.42
N PHE A 257 35.35 21.36 4.09
CA PHE A 257 35.47 22.81 3.89
C PHE A 257 35.89 23.54 5.18
N SER A 258 35.32 23.15 6.32
CA SER A 258 35.68 23.69 7.64
C SER A 258 37.15 23.41 7.98
N LEU A 259 37.66 22.21 7.67
CA LEU A 259 39.06 21.87 7.88
C LEU A 259 39.99 22.72 7.00
N LEU A 260 39.66 22.92 5.73
CA LEU A 260 40.43 23.78 4.82
C LEU A 260 40.46 25.23 5.32
N LEU A 261 39.32 25.76 5.79
CA LEU A 261 39.23 27.10 6.36
C LEU A 261 40.05 27.21 7.65
N ALA A 262 40.03 26.19 8.52
CA ALA A 262 40.86 26.15 9.72
C ALA A 262 42.36 26.14 9.40
N CYS A 263 42.80 25.35 8.40
CA CYS A 263 44.18 25.37 7.92
C CYS A 263 44.58 26.73 7.35
N TYR A 264 43.69 27.38 6.60
CA TYR A 264 43.92 28.73 6.07
C TYR A 264 44.08 29.76 7.20
N VAL A 265 43.15 29.79 8.16
CA VAL A 265 43.20 30.71 9.31
C VAL A 265 44.45 30.46 10.16
N LEU A 266 44.83 29.19 10.38
CA LEU A 266 46.06 28.84 11.07
C LEU A 266 47.31 29.32 10.32
N GLY A 267 47.33 29.17 9.00
CA GLY A 267 48.40 29.66 8.14
C GLY A 267 48.56 31.18 8.23
N VAL A 268 47.47 31.94 8.07
CA VAL A 268 47.48 33.40 8.23
C VAL A 268 48.00 33.79 9.62
N ARG A 269 47.53 33.10 10.67
CA ARG A 269 47.97 33.39 12.05
C ARG A 269 49.45 33.10 12.32
N LEU A 270 50.03 32.08 11.68
CA LEU A 270 51.43 31.70 11.88
C LEU A 270 52.41 32.55 11.04
N PHE A 271 52.01 32.95 9.83
CA PHE A 271 52.90 33.64 8.88
C PHE A 271 52.63 35.14 8.74
N MET A 272 51.44 35.63 9.12
CA MET A 272 50.98 37.01 8.90
C MET A 272 50.13 37.51 10.11
N PRO A 273 50.71 37.61 11.32
CA PRO A 273 49.95 37.88 12.56
C PRO A 273 49.30 39.28 12.63
N GLU A 274 49.79 40.25 11.85
CA GLU A 274 49.32 41.64 11.82
C GLU A 274 47.96 41.81 11.08
N GLU A 275 47.52 40.83 10.30
CA GLU A 275 46.30 40.90 9.46
C GLU A 275 45.02 40.34 10.14
N THR A 276 44.83 40.58 11.44
CA THR A 276 43.68 40.00 12.16
C THR A 276 42.38 40.79 11.98
N VAL A 277 41.42 40.18 11.28
CA VAL A 277 40.10 40.75 10.94
C VAL A 277 39.04 40.51 12.04
N PRO A 278 38.20 41.49 12.42
CA PRO A 278 37.09 41.31 13.35
C PRO A 278 36.05 40.31 12.81
N GLY A 279 35.90 39.15 13.47
CA GLY A 279 35.18 37.98 12.93
C GLY A 279 33.79 37.69 13.51
N TRP A 280 33.21 38.56 14.35
CA TRP A 280 32.01 38.19 15.14
C TRP A 280 30.75 37.96 14.29
N ALA A 281 30.53 38.75 13.24
CA ALA A 281 29.39 38.55 12.32
C ALA A 281 29.54 37.25 11.51
N PHE A 282 30.75 36.94 11.04
CA PHE A 282 31.04 35.70 10.31
C PHE A 282 30.94 34.46 11.21
N LEU A 283 31.44 34.55 12.45
CA LEU A 283 31.28 33.52 13.49
C LEU A 283 29.81 33.31 13.84
N GLY A 284 29.05 34.37 14.06
CA GLY A 284 27.62 34.30 14.40
C GLY A 284 26.81 33.65 13.28
N VAL A 285 26.94 34.15 12.04
CA VAL A 285 26.24 33.57 10.88
C VAL A 285 26.66 32.12 10.64
N GLY A 286 27.96 31.81 10.75
CA GLY A 286 28.48 30.45 10.61
C GLY A 286 27.94 29.49 11.68
N MET A 287 27.90 29.91 12.95
CA MET A 287 27.37 29.11 14.05
C MET A 287 25.87 28.85 13.88
N PHE A 288 25.07 29.88 13.56
CA PHE A 288 23.62 29.71 13.35
C PHE A 288 23.32 28.87 12.13
N MET A 289 24.06 29.03 11.03
CA MET A 289 23.91 28.21 9.83
C MET A 289 24.25 26.74 10.12
N LEU A 290 25.39 26.47 10.76
CA LEU A 290 25.80 25.12 11.11
C LEU A 290 24.81 24.46 12.08
N SER A 291 24.34 25.21 13.09
CA SER A 291 23.31 24.76 14.03
C SER A 291 22.00 24.45 13.30
N GLY A 292 21.55 25.33 12.41
CA GLY A 292 20.34 25.12 11.61
C GLY A 292 20.42 23.85 10.76
N ILE A 293 21.55 23.63 10.10
CA ILE A 293 21.80 22.40 9.32
C ILE A 293 21.80 21.18 10.25
N GLN A 294 22.48 21.22 11.40
CA GLN A 294 22.50 20.13 12.37
C GLN A 294 21.10 19.78 12.89
N LEU A 295 20.26 20.78 13.18
CA LEU A 295 18.86 20.55 13.57
C LEU A 295 18.05 19.87 12.46
N VAL A 296 18.24 20.27 11.20
CA VAL A 296 17.61 19.60 10.05
C VAL A 296 18.08 18.15 9.93
N MET A 297 19.39 17.90 10.07
CA MET A 297 19.95 16.55 10.04
C MET A 297 19.39 15.67 11.16
N MET A 298 19.30 16.20 12.38
CA MET A 298 18.69 15.52 13.52
C MET A 298 17.21 15.21 13.28
N GLY A 299 16.47 16.13 12.66
CA GLY A 299 15.08 15.90 12.27
C GLY A 299 14.92 14.71 11.30
N VAL A 300 15.82 14.59 10.32
CA VAL A 300 15.79 13.44 9.39
C VAL A 300 16.17 12.14 10.10
N ILE A 301 17.25 12.13 10.89
CA ILE A 301 17.62 10.95 11.70
C ILE A 301 16.47 10.53 12.61
N GLY A 302 15.84 11.49 13.29
CA GLY A 302 14.67 11.26 14.13
C GLY A 302 13.49 10.65 13.38
N SER A 303 13.28 10.99 12.10
CA SER A 303 12.22 10.38 11.30
C SER A 303 12.48 8.91 10.94
N TYR A 304 13.73 8.52 10.69
CA TYR A 304 14.11 7.12 10.53
C TYR A 304 14.09 6.36 11.85
N LEU A 305 14.61 6.96 12.94
CA LEU A 305 14.58 6.35 14.26
C LEU A 305 13.15 6.13 14.76
N GLY A 306 12.23 7.06 14.49
CA GLY A 306 10.80 6.90 14.79
C GLY A 306 10.16 5.73 14.05
N ARG A 307 10.52 5.52 12.77
CA ARG A 307 10.07 4.34 12.00
C ARG A 307 10.61 3.04 12.59
N VAL A 308 11.90 3.01 12.92
CA VAL A 308 12.52 1.85 13.59
C VAL A 308 11.86 1.59 14.95
N TYR A 309 11.54 2.63 15.71
CA TYR A 309 10.83 2.50 16.97
C TYR A 309 9.45 1.86 16.80
N VAL A 310 8.64 2.35 15.85
CA VAL A 310 7.30 1.79 15.58
C VAL A 310 7.39 0.33 15.15
N GLU A 311 8.34 -0.01 14.28
CA GLU A 311 8.52 -1.39 13.82
C GLU A 311 9.04 -2.30 14.94
N ALA A 312 9.97 -1.81 15.77
CA ALA A 312 10.51 -2.57 16.91
C ALA A 312 9.50 -2.77 18.04
N GLN A 313 8.42 -1.98 18.11
CA GLN A 313 7.32 -2.25 19.03
C GLN A 313 6.52 -3.50 18.65
N ASP A 314 6.62 -3.98 17.41
CA ASP A 314 5.95 -5.18 16.89
C ASP A 314 4.46 -5.23 17.25
N ARG A 315 3.78 -4.09 17.10
CA ARG A 315 2.34 -4.00 17.34
C ARG A 315 1.60 -4.64 16.18
N PRO A 316 0.48 -5.35 16.43
CA PRO A 316 -0.38 -5.83 15.35
C PRO A 316 -0.89 -4.66 14.50
N LEU A 317 -0.90 -4.85 13.18
CA LEU A 317 -1.39 -3.84 12.22
C LEU A 317 -2.86 -3.46 12.46
N TYR A 318 -3.68 -4.42 12.86
CA TYR A 318 -5.11 -4.26 13.09
C TYR A 318 -5.60 -5.18 14.20
N THR A 319 -6.82 -4.95 14.64
CA THR A 319 -7.52 -5.82 15.59
C THR A 319 -8.94 -6.03 15.07
N LEU A 320 -9.34 -7.29 14.96
CA LEU A 320 -10.65 -7.67 14.48
C LEU A 320 -11.65 -7.66 15.63
N ALA A 321 -12.82 -7.04 15.41
CA ALA A 321 -13.97 -7.16 16.28
C ALA A 321 -14.81 -8.39 15.91
N MET A 322 -14.94 -8.66 14.60
CA MET A 322 -15.78 -9.73 14.08
C MET A 322 -15.23 -10.23 12.74
N VAL A 323 -15.37 -11.54 12.50
CA VAL A 323 -15.27 -12.14 11.16
C VAL A 323 -16.51 -12.99 10.94
N ALA A 324 -17.27 -12.69 9.91
CA ALA A 324 -18.46 -13.42 9.52
C ALA A 324 -18.25 -14.03 8.13
N ARG A 325 -17.85 -15.30 8.09
CA ARG A 325 -17.59 -16.08 6.87
C ARG A 325 -18.44 -17.35 6.87
N ASP A 326 -18.94 -17.77 5.71
CA ASP A 326 -19.62 -19.06 5.59
C ASP A 326 -18.59 -20.22 5.65
N PRO A 327 -18.74 -21.20 6.56
CA PRO A 327 -17.85 -22.37 6.62
C PRO A 327 -17.75 -23.16 5.31
N ALA A 328 -18.81 -23.18 4.50
CA ALA A 328 -18.83 -23.89 3.21
C ALA A 328 -17.99 -23.19 2.13
N SER A 329 -17.59 -21.93 2.37
CA SER A 329 -16.66 -21.20 1.50
C SER A 329 -15.20 -21.64 1.68
N GLY A 330 -14.84 -22.40 2.71
CA GLY A 330 -13.50 -23.00 2.79
C GLY A 330 -13.46 -24.31 1.98
N ARG A 331 -12.50 -24.49 1.07
CA ARG A 331 -12.15 -25.84 0.61
C ARG A 331 -11.54 -26.58 1.82
N GLY A 332 -12.39 -27.21 2.64
CA GLY A 332 -12.04 -28.11 3.74
C GLY A 332 -10.67 -27.86 4.39
N VAL A 333 -10.47 -26.72 5.03
CA VAL A 333 -9.32 -26.53 5.93
C VAL A 333 -9.84 -26.79 7.34
N PRO A 334 -9.34 -27.81 8.07
CA PRO A 334 -9.72 -28.00 9.45
C PRO A 334 -9.31 -26.77 10.25
N ALA A 335 -10.22 -26.27 11.09
CA ALA A 335 -9.96 -25.17 12.00
C ALA A 335 -8.76 -25.52 12.90
N GLY A 336 -7.58 -25.01 12.54
CA GLY A 336 -6.32 -25.23 13.23
C GLY A 336 -5.58 -23.92 13.32
N GLU A 337 -5.64 -23.35 14.52
CA GLU A 337 -4.77 -22.30 15.10
C GLU A 337 -4.43 -21.08 14.24
N ALA A 338 -4.90 -19.92 14.70
CA ALA A 338 -4.36 -18.63 14.33
C ALA A 338 -2.81 -18.66 14.36
N PRO A 339 -2.12 -18.04 13.40
CA PRO A 339 -0.66 -18.08 13.36
C PRO A 339 -0.11 -17.47 14.65
N GLN A 340 0.45 -18.32 15.50
CA GLN A 340 1.23 -17.88 16.65
C GLN A 340 2.39 -17.06 16.09
N ALA A 341 2.45 -15.78 16.46
CA ALA A 341 3.60 -14.94 16.25
C ALA A 341 4.87 -15.70 16.66
N SER A 342 5.79 -15.86 15.71
CA SER A 342 7.08 -16.51 15.96
C SER A 342 7.79 -15.76 17.09
N ARG A 343 7.82 -16.37 18.28
CA ARG A 343 8.75 -15.96 19.33
C ARG A 343 10.16 -16.28 18.85
N GLY A 344 10.82 -15.29 18.27
CA GLY A 344 12.26 -15.30 18.06
C GLY A 344 12.96 -15.33 19.41
N ALA A 345 13.27 -16.52 19.90
CA ALA A 345 14.24 -16.73 20.94
C ALA A 345 15.64 -16.43 20.37
N GLY A 346 16.10 -15.20 20.56
CA GLY A 346 17.49 -14.80 20.37
C GLY A 346 18.16 -14.61 21.72
N ALA A 347 18.61 -15.71 22.33
CA ALA A 347 19.56 -15.65 23.44
C ALA A 347 20.88 -15.11 22.90
N VAL A 348 21.32 -13.96 23.41
CA VAL A 348 22.71 -13.49 23.24
C VAL A 348 23.40 -13.76 24.57
N SER A 349 24.31 -14.75 24.54
CA SER A 349 25.48 -14.81 25.43
C SER A 349 26.62 -14.04 24.78
#